data_AF-A0A357N258-F1
#
_entry.id   AF-A0A357N258-F1
#
_cell.length_a   1.000
_cell.length_b   1.000
_cell.length_c   1.000
_cell.angle_alpha   90.00
_cell.angle_beta   90.00
_cell.angle_gamma   90.00
#
_symmetry.space_group_name_H-M   'P 1'
#
loop_
_entity.id
_entity.type
_entity.pdbx_description
1 polymer ?
#
loop_
_entity_poly.entity_id
_entity_poly.type
_entity_poly.pdbx_seq_one_letter_code
_entity_poly.pdbx_strand_id
1 'polypeptide(L)'
;LLSDGPNTWLVSCKHGLAYRIGTAAVNELGAVARLGGAKGGLLITEGRVERDGLAAAEKQSVEVLDGPRLWPLLQPYLPAEIDTRVRSTARLEALRRIAISALGAVTLGLLVGLSLQGLHVESGAAAIDSTPPVATAVPAPTEAAPAAEPAPQP
;
A
#
# COMPACT_ATOMS: atom_id res chain seq x y z
N LEU A 1 -14.57 -27.32 -29.35
CA LEU A 1 -14.85 -26.16 -30.21
C LEU A 1 -16.17 -25.55 -29.75
N LEU A 2 -16.29 -24.23 -29.78
CA LEU A 2 -17.51 -23.47 -29.49
C LEU A 2 -17.86 -22.66 -30.73
N SER A 3 -19.15 -22.49 -31.04
CA SER A 3 -19.58 -21.71 -32.21
C SER A 3 -20.52 -20.60 -31.78
N ASP A 4 -20.34 -19.41 -32.36
CA ASP A 4 -21.23 -18.23 -32.15
C ASP A 4 -22.21 -18.02 -33.31
N GLY A 5 -22.35 -19.03 -34.18
CA GLY A 5 -23.04 -18.97 -35.45
C GLY A 5 -22.02 -18.97 -36.60
N PRO A 6 -21.61 -17.80 -37.13
CA PRO A 6 -20.69 -17.73 -38.25
C PRO A 6 -19.25 -18.09 -37.90
N ASN A 7 -18.85 -18.03 -36.62
CA ASN A 7 -17.49 -18.30 -36.21
C ASN A 7 -17.38 -19.56 -35.34
N THR A 8 -16.23 -20.21 -35.44
CA THR A 8 -15.82 -21.29 -34.54
C THR A 8 -14.64 -20.83 -33.69
N TRP A 9 -14.61 -21.26 -32.44
CA TRP A 9 -13.65 -20.90 -31.41
C TRP A 9 -13.03 -22.15 -30.78
N LEU A 10 -11.72 -22.14 -30.57
CA LEU A 10 -11.04 -23.20 -29.84
C LEU A 10 -11.02 -22.89 -28.35
N VAL A 11 -11.77 -23.65 -27.56
CA VAL A 11 -11.85 -23.45 -26.11
C VAL A 11 -10.84 -24.36 -25.41
N SER A 12 -10.05 -23.76 -24.52
CA SER A 12 -9.14 -24.46 -23.61
C SER A 12 -9.51 -24.11 -22.17
N CYS A 13 -9.85 -25.13 -21.38
CA CYS A 13 -10.18 -24.97 -19.97
C CYS A 13 -9.04 -25.53 -19.10
N LYS A 14 -8.50 -24.69 -18.21
CA LYS A 14 -7.50 -25.09 -17.21
C LYS A 14 -8.06 -24.81 -15.81
N HIS A 15 -8.27 -25.86 -15.04
CA HIS A 15 -8.82 -25.78 -13.68
C HIS A 15 -7.70 -25.70 -12.62
N GLY A 16 -7.90 -24.85 -11.60
CA GLY A 16 -6.99 -24.70 -10.46
C GLY A 16 -6.46 -23.28 -10.25
N LEU A 17 -6.52 -22.82 -9.00
CA LEU A 17 -6.12 -21.47 -8.57
C LEU A 17 -4.60 -21.19 -8.66
N ALA A 18 -3.79 -22.25 -8.65
CA ALA A 18 -2.33 -22.15 -8.71
C ALA A 18 -1.80 -21.91 -10.12
N TYR A 19 -2.59 -22.14 -11.17
CA TYR A 19 -2.15 -21.97 -12.55
C TYR A 19 -1.73 -20.52 -12.83
N ARG A 20 -0.54 -20.38 -13.41
CA ARG A 20 0.00 -19.15 -13.97
C ARG A 20 0.22 -19.39 -15.45
N ILE A 21 -0.59 -18.77 -16.29
CA ILE A 21 -0.51 -18.98 -17.74
C ILE A 21 0.35 -17.88 -18.35
N GLY A 22 1.49 -18.28 -18.90
CA GLY A 22 2.41 -17.39 -19.59
C GLY A 22 2.21 -17.38 -21.11
N THR A 23 3.06 -16.62 -21.79
CA THR A 23 3.07 -16.40 -23.24
C THR A 23 3.09 -17.69 -24.06
N ALA A 24 3.87 -18.69 -23.65
CA ALA A 24 4.04 -19.93 -24.41
C ALA A 24 2.71 -20.68 -24.62
N ALA A 25 1.95 -20.88 -23.53
CA ALA A 25 0.66 -21.58 -23.58
C ALA A 25 -0.39 -20.81 -24.41
N VAL A 26 -0.35 -19.48 -24.37
CA VAL A 26 -1.25 -18.62 -25.15
C VAL A 26 -0.90 -18.68 -26.64
N ASN A 27 0.39 -18.62 -26.97
CA ASN A 27 0.87 -18.75 -28.35
C ASN A 27 0.51 -20.11 -28.94
N GLU A 28 0.67 -21.18 -28.16
CA GLU A 28 0.26 -22.52 -28.57
C GLU A 28 -1.24 -22.56 -28.86
N LEU A 29 -2.09 -22.07 -27.94
CA LEU A 29 -3.54 -22.06 -28.14
C LEU A 29 -3.94 -21.28 -29.40
N GLY A 30 -3.36 -20.09 -29.62
CA GLY A 30 -3.62 -19.29 -30.81
C GLY A 30 -3.16 -19.99 -32.09
N ALA A 31 -2.01 -20.67 -32.06
CA ALA A 31 -1.53 -21.44 -33.20
C ALA A 31 -2.46 -22.62 -33.52
N VAL A 32 -2.88 -23.40 -32.53
CA VAL A 32 -3.82 -24.52 -32.72
C VAL A 32 -5.18 -24.01 -33.21
N ALA A 33 -5.67 -22.88 -32.69
CA ALA A 33 -6.92 -22.28 -33.14
C ALA A 33 -6.87 -21.94 -34.64
N ARG A 34 -5.80 -21.27 -35.10
CA ARG A 34 -5.63 -20.93 -36.52
C ARG A 34 -5.47 -22.15 -37.41
N LEU A 35 -4.67 -23.13 -36.99
CA LEU A 35 -4.48 -24.38 -37.72
C LEU A 35 -5.79 -25.16 -37.84
N GLY A 36 -6.66 -25.07 -36.82
CA GLY A 36 -8.00 -25.66 -36.81
C GLY A 36 -9.07 -24.87 -37.55
N GLY A 37 -8.72 -23.75 -38.21
CA GLY A 37 -9.68 -22.89 -38.92
C GLY A 37 -10.65 -22.13 -38.00
N ALA A 38 -10.35 -22.03 -36.70
CA ALA A 38 -11.13 -21.23 -35.77
C ALA A 38 -10.80 -19.74 -35.94
N LYS A 39 -11.76 -18.87 -35.64
CA LYS A 39 -11.57 -17.41 -35.56
C LYS A 39 -10.55 -17.02 -34.49
N GLY A 40 -10.47 -17.80 -33.42
CA GLY A 40 -9.59 -17.53 -32.29
C GLY A 40 -9.67 -18.60 -31.21
N GLY A 41 -8.90 -18.37 -30.14
CA GLY A 41 -8.92 -19.20 -28.94
C GLY A 41 -9.72 -18.56 -27.81
N LEU A 42 -10.29 -19.37 -26.93
CA LEU A 42 -10.86 -18.94 -25.66
C LEU A 42 -10.19 -19.73 -24.53
N LEU A 43 -9.42 -19.04 -23.69
CA LEU A 43 -8.76 -19.62 -22.53
C LEU A 43 -9.59 -19.32 -21.28
N ILE A 44 -10.07 -20.37 -20.61
CA ILE A 44 -10.81 -20.25 -19.36
C ILE A 44 -9.99 -20.86 -18.23
N THR A 45 -9.74 -20.10 -17.17
CA THR A 45 -9.06 -20.60 -15.98
C THR A 45 -9.47 -19.90 -14.70
N GLU A 46 -9.47 -20.65 -13.60
CA GLU A 46 -9.61 -20.08 -12.25
C GLU A 46 -8.31 -19.42 -11.75
N GLY A 47 -7.18 -19.81 -12.30
CA GLY A 47 -5.87 -19.24 -12.00
C GLY A 47 -5.71 -17.84 -12.60
N ARG A 48 -4.47 -17.45 -12.87
CA ARG A 48 -4.16 -16.12 -13.43
C ARG A 48 -3.39 -16.25 -14.72
N VAL A 49 -3.72 -15.42 -15.70
CA VAL A 49 -2.84 -15.22 -16.86
C VAL A 49 -1.84 -14.11 -16.52
N GLU A 50 -0.56 -14.39 -16.75
CA GLU A 50 0.51 -13.45 -16.48
C GLU A 50 0.44 -12.26 -17.45
N ARG A 51 1.08 -11.13 -17.08
CA ARG A 51 1.03 -9.91 -17.88
C ARG A 51 1.48 -10.14 -19.32
N ASP A 52 2.57 -10.88 -19.51
CA ASP A 52 3.09 -11.20 -20.84
C ASP A 52 2.18 -12.17 -21.59
N GLY A 53 1.52 -13.08 -20.87
CA GLY A 53 0.48 -13.96 -21.42
C GLY A 53 -0.73 -13.18 -21.93
N LEU A 54 -1.17 -12.15 -21.19
CA LEU A 54 -2.25 -11.25 -21.64
C LEU A 54 -1.85 -10.46 -22.89
N ALA A 55 -0.62 -9.93 -22.93
CA ALA A 55 -0.11 -9.22 -24.10
C ALA A 55 0.04 -10.15 -25.33
N ALA A 56 0.37 -11.43 -25.11
CA ALA A 56 0.38 -12.43 -26.16
C ALA A 56 -1.03 -12.77 -26.65
N ALA A 57 -2.01 -12.81 -25.75
CA ALA A 57 -3.38 -13.17 -26.06
C ALA A 57 -4.02 -12.21 -27.06
N GLU A 58 -3.79 -10.91 -26.87
CA GLU A 58 -4.23 -9.86 -27.82
C GLU A 58 -3.63 -10.07 -29.22
N LYS A 59 -2.36 -10.47 -29.32
CA LYS A 59 -1.67 -10.71 -30.60
C LYS A 59 -2.09 -12.00 -31.29
N GLN A 60 -2.54 -12.99 -30.52
CA GLN A 60 -2.84 -14.33 -31.01
C GLN A 60 -4.34 -14.59 -31.22
N SER A 61 -5.18 -13.55 -31.09
CA SER A 61 -6.65 -13.68 -31.13
C SER A 61 -7.17 -14.69 -30.10
N VAL A 62 -6.61 -14.64 -28.89
CA VAL A 62 -7.03 -15.46 -27.75
C VAL A 62 -7.77 -14.58 -26.75
N GLU A 63 -9.02 -14.93 -26.48
CA GLU A 63 -9.79 -14.33 -25.40
C GLU A 63 -9.48 -15.03 -24.08
N VAL A 64 -9.38 -14.27 -22.99
CA VAL A 64 -8.96 -14.77 -21.68
C VAL A 64 -10.02 -14.48 -20.63
N LEU A 65 -10.50 -15.56 -20.00
CA LEU A 65 -11.33 -15.56 -18.81
C LEU A 65 -10.54 -16.20 -17.67
N ASP A 66 -9.72 -15.40 -16.99
CA ASP A 66 -8.95 -15.81 -15.81
C ASP A 66 -9.70 -15.49 -14.51
N GLY A 67 -9.26 -15.99 -13.35
CA GLY A 67 -10.01 -15.88 -12.09
C GLY A 67 -10.64 -14.50 -11.80
N PRO A 68 -9.88 -13.39 -11.88
CA PRO A 68 -10.41 -12.03 -11.70
C PRO A 68 -11.46 -11.59 -12.73
N ARG A 69 -11.34 -12.04 -13.99
CA ARG A 69 -12.29 -11.71 -15.08
C ARG A 69 -13.48 -12.66 -15.10
N LEU A 70 -13.27 -13.91 -14.71
CA LEU A 70 -14.24 -15.00 -14.69
C LEU A 70 -15.25 -14.81 -13.55
N TRP A 71 -14.79 -14.42 -12.35
CA TRP A 71 -15.65 -14.32 -11.18
C TRP A 71 -16.85 -13.38 -11.37
N PRO A 72 -16.72 -12.14 -11.89
CA PRO A 72 -17.86 -11.26 -12.13
C PRO A 72 -18.90 -11.82 -13.10
N LEU A 73 -18.47 -12.65 -14.06
CA LEU A 73 -19.36 -13.30 -15.03
C LEU A 73 -20.09 -14.50 -14.40
N LEU A 74 -19.41 -15.21 -13.49
CA LEU A 74 -19.94 -16.39 -12.82
C LEU A 74 -20.88 -16.02 -11.65
N GLN A 75 -20.54 -14.97 -10.90
CA GLN A 75 -21.23 -14.57 -9.66
C GLN A 75 -22.77 -14.47 -9.79
N PRO A 76 -23.37 -13.92 -10.86
CA PRO A 76 -24.82 -13.81 -10.99
C PRO A 76 -25.55 -15.16 -11.07
N TYR A 77 -24.84 -16.23 -11.41
CA TYR A 77 -25.40 -17.57 -11.55
C TYR A 77 -25.22 -18.42 -10.27
N LEU A 78 -24.56 -17.90 -9.24
CA LEU A 78 -24.37 -18.61 -7.98
C LEU A 78 -25.60 -18.48 -7.08
N PRO A 79 -25.97 -19.56 -6.36
CA PRO A 79 -26.92 -19.46 -5.25
C PRO A 79 -26.42 -18.47 -4.19
N ALA A 80 -27.35 -17.75 -3.55
CA ALA A 80 -27.02 -16.72 -2.57
C ALA A 80 -26.20 -17.27 -1.38
N GLU A 81 -26.42 -18.53 -1.01
CA GLU A 81 -25.71 -19.23 0.07
C GLU A 81 -24.22 -19.44 -0.28
N ILE A 82 -23.90 -19.64 -1.56
CA ILE A 82 -22.52 -19.83 -2.01
C ILE A 82 -21.79 -18.49 -2.08
N ASP A 83 -22.42 -17.46 -2.67
CA ASP A 83 -21.82 -16.11 -2.74
C ASP A 83 -21.51 -15.55 -1.35
N THR A 84 -22.47 -15.66 -0.41
CA THR A 84 -22.28 -15.21 0.98
C THR A 84 -21.15 -15.96 1.69
N ARG A 85 -21.05 -17.28 1.52
CA ARG A 85 -19.96 -18.11 2.10
C ARG A 85 -18.59 -17.76 1.52
N VAL A 86 -18.50 -17.53 0.22
CA VAL A 86 -17.25 -17.12 -0.43
C VAL A 86 -16.80 -15.77 0.11
N ARG A 87 -17.72 -14.79 0.20
CA ARG A 87 -17.42 -13.45 0.76
C ARG A 87 -16.98 -13.51 2.22
N SER A 88 -17.65 -14.29 3.07
CA SER A 88 -17.29 -14.38 4.49
C SER A 88 -15.91 -14.99 4.69
N THR A 89 -15.59 -16.05 3.93
CA THR A 89 -14.28 -16.72 3.99
C THR A 89 -13.17 -15.79 3.50
N ALA A 90 -13.38 -15.11 2.37
CA ALA A 90 -12.44 -14.13 1.84
C ALA A 90 -12.21 -12.95 2.80
N ARG A 91 -13.25 -12.47 3.47
CA ARG A 91 -13.15 -11.39 4.47
C ARG A 91 -12.33 -11.82 5.69
N LEU A 92 -12.53 -13.03 6.18
CA LEU A 92 -11.75 -13.56 7.31
C LEU A 92 -10.25 -13.66 6.97
N GLU A 93 -9.91 -14.14 5.78
CA GLU A 93 -8.52 -14.20 5.32
C GLU A 93 -7.89 -12.82 5.15
N ALA A 94 -8.62 -11.87 4.57
CA ALA A 94 -8.16 -10.50 4.42
C ALA A 94 -7.90 -9.83 5.79
N LEU A 95 -8.83 -9.99 6.73
CA LEU A 95 -8.71 -9.45 8.08
C LEU A 95 -7.50 -10.03 8.82
N ARG A 96 -7.22 -11.33 8.68
CA ARG A 96 -6.02 -11.95 9.28
C ARG A 96 -4.72 -11.29 8.80
N ARG A 97 -4.61 -11.01 7.50
CA ARG A 97 -3.42 -10.36 6.93
C ARG A 97 -3.28 -8.90 7.39
N ILE A 98 -4.39 -8.17 7.40
CA ILE A 98 -4.43 -6.77 7.85
C ILE A 98 -4.11 -6.66 9.35
N ALA A 99 -4.60 -7.60 10.17
CA ALA A 99 -4.35 -7.60 11.60
C ALA A 99 -2.85 -7.72 11.93
N ILE A 100 -2.11 -8.57 11.21
CA ILE A 100 -0.66 -8.74 11.41
C ILE A 100 0.08 -7.43 11.11
N SER A 101 -0.22 -6.78 9.97
CA SER A 101 0.41 -5.50 9.63
C SER A 101 0.01 -4.38 10.58
N ALA A 102 -1.25 -4.34 11.02
CA ALA A 102 -1.74 -3.35 11.97
C ALA A 102 -1.06 -3.48 13.33
N LEU A 103 -0.93 -4.70 13.85
CA LEU A 103 -0.21 -4.96 15.09
C LEU A 103 1.26 -4.53 14.98
N GLY A 104 1.93 -4.84 13.85
CA GLY A 104 3.31 -4.39 13.60
C GLY A 104 3.46 -2.87 13.53
N ALA A 105 2.49 -2.17 12.91
CA ALA A 105 2.48 -0.71 12.88
C ALA A 105 2.25 -0.10 14.28
N VAL A 106 1.35 -0.70 15.06
CA VAL A 106 1.05 -0.26 16.44
C VAL A 106 2.27 -0.43 17.34
N THR A 107 2.96 -1.58 17.29
CA THR A 107 4.15 -1.81 18.12
C THR A 107 5.29 -0.85 17.76
N LEU A 108 5.55 -0.65 16.46
CA LEU A 108 6.54 0.32 15.99
C LEU A 108 6.19 1.74 16.43
N GLY A 109 4.93 2.16 16.26
CA GLY A 109 4.44 3.46 16.68
C GLY A 109 4.57 3.69 18.18
N LEU A 110 4.29 2.67 19.00
CA LEU A 110 4.43 2.74 20.45
C LEU A 110 5.90 2.89 20.88
N LEU A 111 6.82 2.15 20.25
CA LEU A 111 8.25 2.25 20.52
C LEU A 111 8.80 3.64 20.19
N VAL A 112 8.43 4.19 19.03
CA VAL A 112 8.85 5.54 18.61
C VAL A 112 8.26 6.59 19.55
N GLY A 113 6.97 6.50 19.85
CA GLY A 113 6.27 7.43 20.75
C GLY A 113 6.87 7.46 22.15
N LEU A 114 7.12 6.30 22.75
CA LEU A 114 7.73 6.19 24.08
C LEU A 114 9.17 6.72 24.11
N SER A 115 9.96 6.45 23.07
CA SER A 115 11.33 6.96 22.94
C SER A 115 11.35 8.51 22.89
N LEU A 116 10.44 9.11 22.11
CA LEU A 116 10.33 10.58 22.03
C LEU A 116 9.85 11.20 23.34
N GLN A 117 8.94 10.56 24.06
CA GLN A 117 8.51 11.02 25.38
C GLN A 117 9.67 11.02 26.40
N GLY A 118 10.50 9.97 26.40
CA GLY A 118 11.70 9.92 27.24
C GLY A 118 12.66 11.08 26.99
N LEU A 119 12.90 11.42 25.72
CA LEU A 119 13.74 12.56 25.33
C LEU A 119 13.16 13.90 25.78
N HIS A 120 11.83 14.07 25.71
CA HIS A 120 11.17 15.30 26.18
C HIS A 120 11.24 15.48 27.70
N VAL A 121 11.15 14.41 28.49
CA VAL A 121 11.25 14.47 29.96
C VAL A 121 12.67 14.87 30.39
N GLU A 122 13.70 14.35 29.73
CA GLU A 122 15.10 14.70 30.02
C GLU A 122 15.41 16.17 29.69
N SER A 123 14.84 16.69 28.60
CA SER A 123 14.96 18.11 28.22
C SER A 123 14.22 19.06 29.19
N GLY A 124 13.09 18.62 29.77
CA GLY A 124 12.37 19.37 30.81
C GLY A 124 13.07 19.37 32.17
N ALA A 125 13.75 18.27 32.53
CA ALA A 125 14.52 18.17 33.77
C ALA A 125 15.81 19.02 33.73
N ALA A 126 16.45 19.16 32.57
CA ALA A 126 17.61 20.05 32.40
C ALA A 126 17.26 21.55 32.53
N ALA A 127 15.99 21.92 32.31
CA ALA A 127 15.55 23.32 32.37
C ALA A 127 15.27 23.83 33.80
N ILE A 128 15.05 22.95 34.78
CA ILE A 128 14.74 23.32 36.17
C ILE A 128 15.98 23.50 37.07
N ASP A 129 17.19 23.19 36.58
CA ASP A 129 18.44 23.36 37.34
C ASP A 129 19.24 24.63 36.97
N SER A 130 18.67 25.48 36.11
CA SER A 130 19.25 26.79 35.80
C SER A 130 18.82 27.83 36.85
N THR A 131 19.46 27.81 38.02
CA THR A 131 19.47 29.00 38.89
C THR A 131 20.18 30.13 38.13
N PRO A 132 19.56 31.29 37.88
CA PRO A 132 20.22 32.36 37.15
C PRO A 132 21.38 32.92 37.99
N PRO A 133 22.56 33.18 37.42
CA PRO A 133 23.59 33.92 38.12
C PRO A 133 23.09 35.35 38.37
N VAL A 134 23.20 35.81 39.62
CA VAL A 134 23.01 37.23 39.98
C VAL A 134 23.99 38.05 39.14
N ALA A 135 23.43 38.89 38.25
CA ALA A 135 24.19 39.85 37.50
C ALA A 135 24.66 40.98 38.44
N THR A 136 25.94 40.99 38.78
CA THR A 136 26.58 42.15 39.43
C THR A 136 26.57 43.32 38.46
N ALA A 137 25.70 44.29 38.71
CA ALA A 137 25.67 45.55 37.98
C ALA A 137 26.96 46.35 38.25
N VAL A 138 27.71 46.62 37.18
CA VAL A 138 28.86 47.54 37.19
C VAL A 138 28.31 48.96 36.95
N PRO A 139 28.49 49.94 37.84
CA PRO A 139 27.92 51.27 37.66
C PRO A 139 28.74 52.07 36.65
N ALA A 140 28.04 52.70 35.70
CA ALA A 140 28.60 53.64 34.71
C ALA A 140 28.97 54.99 35.37
N PRO A 141 30.06 55.66 34.96
CA PRO A 141 30.37 57.00 35.44
C PRO A 141 29.59 58.03 34.62
N THR A 142 28.86 58.92 35.29
CA THR A 142 28.33 60.15 34.70
C THR A 142 28.57 61.30 35.68
N GLU A 143 29.63 62.02 35.37
CA GLU A 143 29.88 63.45 35.51
C GLU A 143 28.85 64.30 36.28
N ALA A 144 29.31 64.95 37.35
CA ALA A 144 28.62 66.04 38.03
C ALA A 144 29.62 67.11 38.48
N ALA A 145 29.46 68.32 37.97
CA ALA A 145 29.91 69.60 38.52
C ALA A 145 28.75 70.60 38.30
N PRO A 146 28.44 71.56 39.21
CA PRO A 146 29.40 72.54 39.72
C PRO A 146 29.25 72.99 41.21
N ALA A 147 30.33 73.64 41.67
CA ALA A 147 30.49 74.77 42.61
C ALA A 147 29.49 75.04 43.76
N ALA A 148 30.02 75.20 44.99
CA ALA A 148 29.92 76.47 45.74
C ALA A 148 30.81 76.47 47.01
N GLU A 149 31.59 77.53 47.11
CA GLU A 149 32.44 78.02 48.19
C GLU A 149 31.61 78.58 49.37
N PRO A 150 32.15 78.56 50.59
CA PRO A 150 31.86 79.64 51.55
C PRO A 150 33.14 80.24 52.15
N ALA A 151 33.26 81.57 52.01
CA ALA A 151 34.11 82.46 52.80
C ALA A 151 33.51 82.68 54.21
N PRO A 152 34.02 83.60 55.07
CA PRO A 152 35.38 84.12 55.32
C PRO A 152 35.75 84.06 56.82
N GLN A 153 36.94 84.57 57.21
CA GLN A 153 37.26 85.43 58.40
C GLN A 153 38.73 85.22 58.89
N PRO A 154 39.29 86.15 59.69
CA PRO A 154 39.51 87.58 59.50
C PRO A 154 40.98 87.95 59.17
#